data_AF-A0A368JL96-F1
#
_entry.id   AF-A0A368JL96-F1
#
_cell.length_a   1.000
_cell.length_b   1.000
_cell.length_c   1.000
_cell.angle_alpha   90.00
_cell.angle_beta   90.00
_cell.angle_gamma   90.00
#
_symmetry.space_group_name_H-M   'P 1'
#
loop_
_entity.id
_entity.type
_entity.pdbx_description
1 polymer ?
#
loop_
_entity_poly.entity_id
_entity_poly.type
_entity_poly.pdbx_seq_one_letter_code
_entity_poly.pdbx_strand_id
1 'polypeptide(L)'
;MEKQENTISKKELDIFYMVEPLLSSVLIEIKSFANKKQDGILSLAKVNMINKILIPAKELFKDQPVNDFLEILDKDSLPSYSDTVIVIVQYEAALRRFRSQNIPSTSFDLTSWD
;
A
#
# COMPACT_ATOMS: atom_id res chain seq x y z
N MET A 1 -21.65 -21.85 -12.97
CA MET A 1 -21.06 -21.05 -11.88
C MET A 1 -21.00 -19.63 -12.38
N GLU A 2 -21.90 -18.77 -11.91
CA GLU A 2 -21.90 -17.35 -12.26
C GLU A 2 -20.57 -16.73 -11.84
N LYS A 3 -19.79 -16.23 -12.80
CA LYS A 3 -18.78 -15.22 -12.53
C LYS A 3 -19.58 -13.99 -12.10
N GLN A 4 -19.63 -13.71 -10.79
CA GLN A 4 -20.05 -12.39 -10.34
C GLN A 4 -19.07 -11.38 -10.94
N GLU A 5 -19.51 -10.61 -11.93
CA GLU A 5 -18.81 -9.43 -12.43
C GLU A 5 -18.83 -8.38 -11.30
N ASN A 6 -17.82 -8.45 -10.43
CA ASN A 6 -17.60 -7.42 -9.42
C ASN A 6 -17.11 -6.16 -10.14
N THR A 7 -18.05 -5.30 -10.54
CA THR A 7 -17.71 -4.04 -11.21
C THR A 7 -17.17 -3.07 -10.16
N ILE A 8 -15.88 -2.76 -10.23
CA ILE A 8 -15.22 -1.81 -9.33
C ILE A 8 -15.84 -0.41 -9.47
N SER A 9 -16.09 0.28 -8.35
CA SER A 9 -16.66 1.62 -8.38
C SER A 9 -15.62 2.67 -8.79
N LYS A 10 -16.10 3.79 -9.35
CA LYS A 10 -15.23 4.95 -9.65
C LYS A 10 -14.48 5.44 -8.40
N LYS A 11 -15.15 5.47 -7.25
CA LYS A 11 -14.53 5.92 -5.98
C LYS A 11 -13.36 5.03 -5.58
N GLU A 12 -13.50 3.71 -5.72
CA GLU A 12 -12.42 2.77 -5.41
C GLU A 12 -11.24 2.91 -6.38
N LEU A 13 -11.52 3.13 -7.68
CA LEU A 13 -10.48 3.45 -8.66
C LEU A 13 -9.75 4.76 -8.34
N ASP A 14 -10.48 5.82 -7.99
CA ASP A 14 -9.90 7.12 -7.62
C ASP A 14 -9.00 6.99 -6.39
N ILE A 15 -9.42 6.22 -5.38
CA ILE A 15 -8.59 5.90 -4.21
C ILE A 15 -7.34 5.13 -4.66
N PHE A 16 -7.50 4.06 -5.46
CA PHE A 16 -6.39 3.25 -5.94
C PHE A 16 -5.33 4.08 -6.68
N TYR A 17 -5.75 4.89 -7.67
CA TYR A 17 -4.84 5.72 -8.47
C TYR A 17 -4.12 6.79 -7.63
N MET A 18 -4.72 7.23 -6.52
CA MET A 18 -4.08 8.14 -5.59
C MET A 18 -3.07 7.41 -4.68
N VAL A 19 -3.46 6.31 -4.05
CA VAL A 19 -2.66 5.69 -2.98
C VAL A 19 -1.52 4.84 -3.51
N GLU A 20 -1.67 4.18 -4.65
CA GLU A 20 -0.66 3.25 -5.16
C GLU A 20 0.71 3.90 -5.46
N PRO A 21 0.79 5.02 -6.22
CA PRO A 21 2.08 5.67 -6.46
C PRO A 21 2.69 6.30 -5.20
N LEU A 22 1.84 6.81 -4.29
CA LEU A 22 2.29 7.38 -3.01
C LEU A 22 2.91 6.30 -2.11
N LEU A 23 2.25 5.16 -2.01
CA LEU A 23 2.69 4.03 -1.19
C LEU A 23 3.97 3.41 -1.74
N SER A 24 4.09 3.28 -3.07
CA SER A 24 5.32 2.86 -3.74
C SER A 24 6.49 3.81 -3.45
N SER A 25 6.27 5.12 -3.54
CA SER A 25 7.30 6.12 -3.26
C SER A 25 7.78 6.08 -1.80
N VAL A 26 6.86 5.97 -0.84
CA VAL A 26 7.19 5.81 0.58
C VAL A 26 7.94 4.51 0.82
N LEU A 27 7.52 3.40 0.18
CA LEU A 27 8.19 2.11 0.34
C LEU A 27 9.66 2.18 -0.07
N ILE A 28 9.98 2.86 -1.18
CA ILE A 28 11.36 3.06 -1.63
C ILE A 28 12.18 3.83 -0.59
N GLU A 29 11.63 4.91 -0.04
CA GLU A 29 12.30 5.71 0.99
C GLU A 29 12.55 4.91 2.27
N ILE A 30 11.53 4.20 2.78
CA ILE A 30 11.67 3.42 4.01
C ILE A 30 12.62 2.23 3.81
N LYS A 31 12.62 1.56 2.64
CA LYS A 31 13.64 0.55 2.30
C LYS A 31 15.05 1.14 2.32
N SER A 32 15.24 2.35 1.81
CA SER A 32 16.53 3.05 1.86
C SER A 32 17.00 3.31 3.30
N PHE A 33 16.08 3.65 4.21
CA PHE A 33 16.41 3.78 5.64
C PHE A 33 16.70 2.43 6.30
N ALA A 34 15.87 1.42 6.06
CA ALA A 34 16.03 0.08 6.64
C ALA A 34 17.35 -0.58 6.21
N ASN A 35 17.76 -0.39 4.95
CA ASN A 35 19.05 -0.89 4.43
C ASN A 35 20.26 -0.28 5.15
N LYS A 36 20.13 0.94 5.68
CA LYS A 36 21.19 1.61 6.44
C LYS A 36 21.16 1.23 7.92
N LYS A 37 19.96 1.12 8.49
CA LYS A 37 19.74 0.76 9.89
C LYS A 37 18.34 0.19 10.09
N GLN A 38 18.22 -1.13 10.24
CA GLN A 38 16.91 -1.80 10.30
C GLN A 38 16.11 -1.39 11.54
N ASP A 39 16.76 -1.33 12.70
CA ASP A 39 16.21 -0.99 14.03
C ASP A 39 16.06 0.53 14.25
N GLY A 40 16.22 1.35 13.21
CA GLY A 40 15.96 2.78 13.30
C GLY A 40 14.47 3.07 13.53
N ILE A 41 14.15 4.02 14.40
CA ILE A 41 12.77 4.36 14.76
C ILE A 41 12.26 5.53 13.91
N LEU A 42 11.01 5.45 13.43
CA LEU A 42 10.36 6.57 12.76
C LEU A 42 9.98 7.69 13.74
N SER A 43 10.07 8.94 13.27
CA SER A 43 9.48 10.05 14.01
C SER A 43 7.96 10.03 13.90
N LEU A 44 7.27 10.55 14.92
CA LEU A 44 5.81 10.72 14.92
C LEU A 44 5.30 11.45 13.66
N ALA A 45 6.05 12.44 13.17
CA ALA A 45 5.71 13.16 11.94
C ALA A 45 5.66 12.23 10.72
N LYS A 46 6.67 11.36 10.56
CA LYS A 46 6.71 10.37 9.46
C LYS A 46 5.59 9.33 9.61
N VAL A 47 5.38 8.80 10.82
CA VAL A 47 4.28 7.87 11.11
C VAL A 47 2.92 8.47 10.69
N ASN A 48 2.67 9.74 11.05
CA ASN A 48 1.44 10.43 10.67
C ASN A 48 1.31 10.62 9.15
N MET A 49 2.41 10.92 8.43
CA MET A 49 2.38 11.05 6.97
C MET A 49 2.07 9.71 6.29
N ILE A 50 2.69 8.62 6.74
CA ILE A 50 2.46 7.29 6.19
C ILE A 50 1.02 6.84 6.45
N ASN A 51 0.50 7.05 7.67
CA ASN A 51 -0.87 6.70 8.00
C ASN A 51 -1.93 7.46 7.17
N LYS A 52 -1.64 8.67 6.70
CA LYS A 52 -2.54 9.39 5.75
C LYS A 52 -2.69 8.66 4.42
N ILE A 53 -1.76 7.78 4.07
CA ILE A 53 -1.79 6.95 2.86
C ILE A 53 -2.38 5.57 3.20
N LEU A 54 -1.97 4.96 4.31
CA LEU A 54 -2.44 3.61 4.71
C LEU A 54 -3.93 3.58 5.03
N ILE A 55 -4.49 4.63 5.64
CA ILE A 55 -5.92 4.71 5.97
C ILE A 55 -6.82 4.61 4.72
N PRO A 56 -6.68 5.49 3.70
CA PRO A 56 -7.48 5.37 2.48
C PRO A 56 -7.18 4.08 1.71
N ALA A 57 -5.94 3.58 1.73
CA ALA A 57 -5.61 2.29 1.14
C ALA A 57 -6.31 1.13 1.86
N LYS A 58 -6.47 1.18 3.19
CA LYS A 58 -7.18 0.16 3.97
C LYS A 58 -8.68 0.22 3.70
N GLU A 59 -9.25 1.42 3.59
CA GLU A 59 -10.66 1.63 3.24
C GLU A 59 -11.01 1.00 1.88
N LEU A 60 -10.08 1.00 0.91
CA LEU A 60 -10.24 0.32 -0.38
C LEU A 60 -10.55 -1.17 -0.24
N PHE A 61 -10.06 -1.80 0.83
CA PHE A 61 -10.17 -3.23 1.06
C PHE A 61 -11.16 -3.60 2.17
N LYS A 62 -11.87 -2.66 2.78
CA LYS A 62 -12.65 -2.89 4.02
C LYS A 62 -13.60 -4.09 3.99
N ASP A 63 -14.18 -4.39 2.83
CA ASP A 63 -15.15 -5.47 2.62
C ASP A 63 -14.49 -6.74 2.04
N GLN A 64 -13.16 -6.80 1.99
CA GLN A 64 -12.37 -7.89 1.44
C GLN A 64 -11.56 -8.58 2.54
N PRO A 65 -11.35 -9.90 2.48
CA PRO A 65 -10.57 -10.64 3.49
C PRO A 65 -9.13 -10.16 3.68
N VAL A 66 -8.53 -9.50 2.68
CA VAL A 66 -7.17 -8.95 2.79
C VAL A 66 -7.08 -7.85 3.84
N ASN A 67 -8.19 -7.17 4.17
CA ASN A 67 -8.22 -6.08 5.15
C ASN A 67 -7.75 -6.51 6.55
N ASP A 68 -7.97 -7.75 6.94
CA ASP A 68 -7.57 -8.29 8.23
C ASP A 68 -6.04 -8.36 8.39
N PHE A 69 -5.30 -8.28 7.29
CA PHE A 69 -3.83 -8.31 7.24
C PHE A 69 -3.21 -6.94 7.02
N LEU A 70 -4.01 -5.88 6.89
CA LEU A 70 -3.54 -4.52 6.61
C LEU A 70 -3.55 -3.69 7.89
N GLU A 71 -2.38 -3.35 8.41
CA GLU A 71 -2.28 -2.57 9.65
C GLU A 71 -1.91 -1.11 9.39
N ILE A 72 -2.42 -0.21 10.24
CA ILE A 72 -1.90 1.16 10.33
C ILE A 72 -0.73 1.18 11.32
N LEU A 73 0.20 2.11 11.12
CA LEU A 73 1.34 2.25 12.02
C LEU A 73 0.89 2.81 13.37
N ASP A 74 1.33 2.18 14.45
CA ASP A 74 1.07 2.67 15.80
C ASP A 74 1.91 3.93 16.10
N LYS A 75 1.24 4.96 16.62
CA LYS A 75 1.83 6.26 16.91
C LYS A 75 2.54 6.29 18.26
N ASP A 76 2.15 5.41 19.17
CA ASP A 76 2.66 5.40 20.54
C ASP A 76 3.93 4.55 20.65
N SER A 77 3.98 3.41 19.95
CA SER A 77 5.17 2.56 19.91
C SER A 77 6.28 3.07 18.98
N LEU A 78 5.95 3.92 18.00
CA LEU A 78 6.85 4.40 16.93
C LEU A 78 7.62 3.24 16.27
N PRO A 79 7.12 2.67 15.17
CA PRO A 79 7.68 1.45 14.60
C PRO A 79 9.11 1.63 14.08
N SER A 80 9.84 0.52 14.03
CA SER A 80 11.13 0.48 13.36
C SER A 80 10.98 0.64 11.84
N TYR A 81 12.07 0.96 11.16
CA TYR A 81 12.11 1.03 9.70
C TYR A 81 11.76 -0.34 9.09
N SER A 82 12.31 -1.44 9.61
CA SER A 82 11.98 -2.79 9.12
C SER A 82 10.52 -3.17 9.33
N ASP A 83 9.94 -2.87 10.50
CA ASP A 83 8.52 -3.16 10.75
C ASP A 83 7.63 -2.34 9.82
N THR A 84 8.00 -1.08 9.60
CA THR A 84 7.30 -0.22 8.65
C THR A 84 7.39 -0.77 7.22
N VAL A 85 8.54 -1.28 6.77
CA VAL A 85 8.66 -1.93 5.45
C VAL A 85 7.68 -3.09 5.35
N ILE A 86 7.58 -3.95 6.36
CA ILE A 86 6.69 -5.12 6.34
C ILE A 86 5.23 -4.69 6.15
N VAL A 87 4.78 -3.71 6.92
CA VAL A 87 3.42 -3.16 6.80
C VAL A 87 3.19 -2.65 5.39
N ILE A 88 4.06 -1.78 4.87
CA ILE A 88 3.86 -1.17 3.54
C ILE A 88 3.91 -2.21 2.41
N VAL A 89 4.75 -3.25 2.52
CA VAL A 89 4.80 -4.35 1.52
C VAL A 89 3.48 -5.13 1.44
N GLN A 90 2.77 -5.32 2.56
CA GLN A 90 1.46 -5.98 2.55
C GLN A 90 0.44 -5.17 1.74
N TYR A 91 0.43 -3.85 1.92
CA TYR A 91 -0.40 -2.95 1.12
C TYR A 91 0.00 -2.95 -0.36
N GLU A 92 1.29 -2.92 -0.68
CA GLU A 92 1.79 -3.01 -2.07
C GLU A 92 1.29 -4.31 -2.73
N ALA A 93 1.38 -5.44 -2.04
CA ALA A 93 0.88 -6.72 -2.54
C ALA A 93 -0.65 -6.70 -2.77
N ALA A 94 -1.42 -6.12 -1.85
CA ALA A 94 -2.87 -5.97 -1.99
C ALA A 94 -3.24 -5.08 -3.18
N LEU A 95 -2.55 -3.95 -3.36
CA LEU A 95 -2.75 -3.00 -4.47
C LEU A 95 -2.38 -3.62 -5.82
N ARG A 96 -1.28 -4.39 -5.92
CA ARG A 96 -0.95 -5.13 -7.15
C ARG A 96 -2.03 -6.13 -7.53
N ARG A 97 -2.58 -6.86 -6.54
CA ARG A 97 -3.70 -7.78 -6.78
C ARG A 97 -4.95 -7.03 -7.21
N PHE A 98 -5.25 -5.90 -6.58
CA PHE A 98 -6.36 -5.04 -6.99
C PHE A 98 -6.22 -4.61 -8.45
N ARG A 99 -5.04 -4.13 -8.85
CA ARG A 99 -4.73 -3.74 -10.23
C ARG A 99 -4.96 -4.91 -11.20
N SER A 100 -4.39 -6.09 -10.92
CA SER A 100 -4.50 -7.23 -11.85
C SER A 100 -5.91 -7.77 -12.02
N GLN A 101 -6.78 -7.59 -11.03
CA GLN A 101 -8.16 -8.07 -11.08
C GLN A 101 -9.13 -7.06 -11.72
N ASN A 102 -8.85 -5.76 -11.61
CA ASN A 102 -9.83 -4.71 -11.92
C ASN A 102 -9.38 -3.75 -13.03
N ILE A 103 -8.09 -3.69 -13.34
CA ILE A 103 -7.53 -2.80 -14.35
C ILE A 103 -6.94 -3.67 -15.46
N PRO A 104 -7.52 -3.63 -16.67
CA PRO A 104 -6.98 -4.36 -17.80
C PRO A 104 -5.51 -3.96 -18.01
N SER A 105 -4.64 -4.95 -18.14
CA SER A 105 -3.29 -4.71 -18.62
C SER A 105 -3.38 -4.21 -20.05
N THR A 106 -3.33 -2.89 -20.26
CA THR A 106 -3.01 -2.36 -21.58
C THR A 106 -1.63 -2.90 -21.94
N SER A 107 -1.49 -3.45 -23.15
CA SER A 107 -0.24 -4.04 -23.68
C SER A 107 0.87 -3.00 -23.93
N PHE A 108 0.91 -1.94 -23.13
CA PHE A 108 1.82 -0.82 -23.16
C PHE A 108 2.20 -0.43 -21.72
N ASP A 109 2.60 -1.40 -20.90
CA ASP A 109 3.33 -1.10 -19.67
C ASP A 109 4.82 -1.29 -19.96
N LEU A 110 5.42 -0.26 -20.57
CA LEU A 110 6.86 -0.12 -20.73
C LEU A 110 7.45 0.42 -19.42
N THR A 111 7.39 -0.38 -18.37
CA THR A 111 8.23 -0.18 -17.17
C THR A 111 9.02 -1.45 -16.87
N SER A 112 9.57 -2.05 -17.91
CA SER A 112 10.82 -2.81 -17.85
C SER A 112 11.99 -1.86 -18.14
N TRP A 113 12.29 -0.97 -17.20
CA TRP A 113 13.59 -0.33 -17.11
C TRP A 113 13.94 -0.22 -15.62
N ASP A 114 15.00 -0.96 -15.27
CA ASP A 114 15.72 -1.08 -13.99
C ASP A 114 15.16 -2.03 -12.92
#